data_AF-A0A1H2GXP1-F1
#
_entry.id   AF-A0A1H2GXP1-F1
#
_cell.length_a   1.000
_cell.length_b   1.000
_cell.length_c   1.000
_cell.angle_alpha   90.00
_cell.angle_beta   90.00
_cell.angle_gamma   90.00
#
_symmetry.space_group_name_H-M   'P 1'
#
loop_
_entity.id
_entity.type
_entity.pdbx_description
1 polymer ?
#
loop_
_entity_poly.entity_id
_entity_poly.type
_entity_poly.pdbx_seq_one_letter_code
_entity_poly.pdbx_strand_id
1 'polypeptide(L)' 'MVDAIPVFKPGARVIKNPRTWQANDFDRWGRGVGIGEVVEPPFPLEPNEVDVRWPGGRCFEYSEQLLPAETVESDL' A
#
# COMPACT_ATOMS: atom_id res chain seq x y z
N MET A 1 -1.20 -7.13 22.48
CA MET A 1 -0.79 -7.91 21.29
C MET A 1 -0.27 -6.89 20.31
N VAL A 2 1.01 -6.96 19.92
CA VAL A 2 1.49 -6.18 18.78
C VAL A 2 1.06 -6.98 17.55
N ASP A 3 0.06 -6.49 16.83
CA ASP A 3 -0.30 -7.09 15.55
C ASP A 3 0.96 -7.01 14.67
N ALA A 4 1.37 -8.12 14.09
CA ALA A 4 2.55 -8.16 13.23
C ALA A 4 2.37 -7.15 12.08
N ILE A 5 3.37 -6.31 11.83
CA ILE A 5 3.36 -5.41 10.67
C ILE A 5 3.22 -6.28 9.42
N PRO A 6 2.17 -6.10 8.60
CA PRO A 6 2.01 -6.89 7.38
C PRO A 6 3.20 -6.65 6.45
N VAL A 7 3.78 -7.73 5.91
CA VAL A 7 4.83 -7.62 4.89
C VAL A 7 4.19 -7.89 3.53
N PHE A 8 4.11 -6.87 2.68
CA PHE A 8 3.59 -7.02 1.32
C PHE A 8 4.71 -7.32 0.33
N LYS A 9 4.44 -8.19 -0.64
CA LYS A 9 5.36 -8.56 -1.72
C LYS A 9 4.90 -7.93 -3.04
N PRO A 10 5.80 -7.74 -4.03
CA PRO A 10 5.40 -7.36 -5.37
C PRO A 10 4.25 -8.23 -5.91
N GLY A 11 3.27 -7.59 -6.54
CA GLY A 11 2.01 -8.18 -7.00
C GLY A 11 0.87 -8.15 -5.97
N ALA A 12 1.15 -7.84 -4.70
CA ALA A 12 0.10 -7.66 -3.71
C ALA A 12 -0.76 -6.43 -4.04
N ARG A 13 -2.07 -6.58 -3.90
CA ARG A 13 -3.03 -5.46 -4.03
C ARG A 13 -3.33 -4.90 -2.65
N VAL A 14 -3.27 -3.58 -2.52
CA VAL A 14 -3.40 -2.89 -1.23
C VAL A 14 -4.36 -1.71 -1.33
N ILE A 15 -4.96 -1.36 -0.19
CA ILE A 15 -5.68 -0.10 0.02
C ILE A 15 -5.05 0.63 1.21
N LYS A 16 -5.32 1.94 1.34
CA LYS A 16 -4.92 2.68 2.53
C LYS A 16 -5.60 2.12 3.78
N ASN A 17 -4.86 2.08 4.89
CA ASN A 17 -5.37 1.76 6.21
C ASN A 17 -5.86 3.04 6.91
N PRO A 18 -7.17 3.32 7.03
CA PRO A 18 -7.64 4.57 7.60
C PRO A 18 -7.28 4.77 9.08
N ARG A 19 -6.84 3.72 9.79
CA ARG A 19 -6.47 3.78 11.21
C ARG A 19 -5.05 4.31 11.43
N THR A 20 -4.14 4.05 10.50
CA THR A 20 -2.71 4.33 10.63
C THR A 20 -2.19 5.26 9.52
N TRP A 21 -2.99 5.51 8.48
CA TRP A 21 -2.64 6.40 7.37
C TRP A 21 -2.29 7.80 7.87
N GLN A 22 -1.08 8.25 7.56
CA GLN A 22 -0.64 9.61 7.83
C GLN A 22 -0.76 10.41 6.53
N ALA A 23 -1.73 11.33 6.50
CA ALA A 23 -1.97 12.19 5.35
C ALA A 23 -0.76 13.11 5.11
N ASN A 24 -0.41 13.31 3.84
CA ASN A 24 0.59 14.29 3.43
C ASN A 24 0.21 14.94 2.09
N ASP A 25 1.10 15.79 1.56
CA ASP A 25 0.85 16.53 0.33
C ASP A 25 0.68 15.65 -0.92
N PHE A 26 1.10 14.38 -0.89
CA PHE A 26 0.92 13.47 -2.02
C PHE A 26 -0.52 12.91 -2.12
N ASP A 27 -1.29 12.94 -1.03
CA ASP A 27 -2.71 12.56 -1.03
C ASP A 27 -3.51 13.37 -2.05
N ARG A 28 -3.18 14.67 -2.22
CA ARG A 28 -3.83 15.55 -3.20
C ARG A 28 -3.55 15.16 -4.66
N TRP A 29 -2.55 14.31 -4.89
CA TRP A 29 -2.20 13.76 -6.20
C TRP A 29 -2.73 12.33 -6.41
N GLY A 30 -3.56 11.83 -5.49
CA GLY A 30 -4.21 10.52 -5.61
C GLY A 30 -3.49 9.37 -4.90
N ARG A 31 -2.47 9.66 -4.07
CA ARG A 31 -1.86 8.66 -3.16
C ARG A 31 -2.94 8.05 -2.26
N GLY A 32 -2.95 6.73 -2.13
CA GLY A 32 -3.89 6.00 -1.26
C GLY A 32 -5.36 6.01 -1.74
N VAL A 33 -5.64 6.46 -2.97
CA VAL A 33 -6.98 6.42 -3.57
C VAL A 33 -7.15 5.16 -4.42
N GLY A 34 -8.21 4.38 -4.16
CA GLY A 34 -8.47 3.13 -4.87
C GLY A 34 -7.53 2.00 -4.42
N ILE A 35 -7.31 1.05 -5.34
CA ILE A 35 -6.43 -0.11 -5.10
C ILE A 35 -5.06 0.19 -5.69
N GLY A 36 -4.03 0.12 -4.85
CA GLY A 36 -2.63 0.14 -5.26
C GLY A 36 -2.09 -1.27 -5.49
N GLU A 37 -1.06 -1.36 -6.32
CA GLU A 37 -0.28 -2.58 -6.53
C GLU A 37 1.13 -2.38 -5.98
N VAL A 38 1.58 -3.31 -5.14
CA VAL A 38 2.98 -3.35 -4.70
C VAL A 38 3.85 -3.79 -5.86
N VAL A 39 4.91 -3.04 -6.15
CA VAL A 39 5.82 -3.29 -7.28
C VAL A 39 7.26 -3.44 -6.79
N GLU A 40 8.12 -3.97 -7.65
CA GLU A 40 9.55 -4.07 -7.35
C GLU A 40 10.15 -2.64 -7.19
N PRO A 41 10.79 -2.34 -6.06
CA PRO A 41 11.38 -1.03 -5.85
C PRO A 41 12.62 -0.85 -6.73
N PRO A 42 12.92 0.38 -7.19
CA PRO A 42 14.09 0.64 -8.04
C PRO A 42 15.43 0.60 -7.27
N PHE A 43 15.38 0.49 -5.94
CA PHE A 43 16.51 0.39 -5.02
C PHE A 43 16.05 -0.26 -3.70
N PRO A 44 16.97 -0.71 -2.84
CA PRO A 44 16.61 -1.28 -1.54
C PRO A 44 15.84 -0.26 -0.67
N LEU A 45 14.74 -0.71 -0.04
CA LEU A 45 13.94 0.06 0.91
C LEU A 45 14.16 -0.42 2.34
N GLU A 46 13.64 0.33 3.33
CA GLU A 46 13.58 -0.16 4.70
C GLU A 46 12.66 -1.39 4.82
N PRO A 47 12.86 -2.29 5.81
CA PRO A 47 12.08 -3.53 5.91
C PRO A 47 10.56 -3.36 6.07
N ASN A 48 10.11 -2.19 6.50
CA ASN A 48 8.70 -1.83 6.68
C ASN A 48 8.14 -0.99 5.53
N GLU A 49 8.94 -0.68 4.50
CA GLU A 49 8.52 0.11 3.35
C GLU A 49 8.26 -0.77 2.14
N VAL A 50 7.31 -0.36 1.32
CA VAL A 50 7.00 -0.97 0.03
C VAL A 50 6.79 0.11 -1.02
N ASP A 51 7.09 -0.23 -2.27
CA ASP A 51 6.81 0.64 -3.40
C ASP A 51 5.44 0.32 -3.97
N VAL A 52 4.53 1.30 -3.96
CA VAL A 52 3.14 1.12 -4.38
C VAL A 52 2.86 1.99 -5.60
N ARG A 53 2.35 1.34 -6.66
CA ARG A 53 1.72 2.02 -7.78
C ARG A 53 0.23 2.20 -7.47
N TRP A 54 -0.15 3.40 -7.09
CA TRP A 54 -1.52 3.87 -7.02
C TRP A 54 -2.05 4.25 -8.41
N PRO A 55 -3.38 4.33 -8.60
CA PRO A 55 -3.96 4.86 -9.85
C PRO A 55 -3.48 6.27 -10.21
N GLY A 56 -3.25 7.13 -9.19
CA GLY A 56 -2.80 8.51 -9.38
C GLY A 56 -1.29 8.68 -9.49
N GLY A 57 -0.49 7.63 -9.26
CA GLY A 57 0.97 7.74 -9.27
C GLY A 57 1.65 6.68 -8.43
N ARG A 58 2.98 6.79 -8.28
CA ARG A 58 3.80 5.85 -7.53
C ARG A 58 4.31 6.50 -6.24
N CYS A 59 4.27 5.79 -5.13
CA CYS A 59 4.75 6.29 -3.84
C CYS A 59 5.34 5.14 -3.01
N PHE A 60 6.34 5.46 -2.18
CA PHE A 60 6.81 4.54 -1.15
C PHE A 60 5.92 4.67 0.07
N GLU A 61 5.47 3.55 0.60
CA GLU A 61 4.49 3.48 1.67
C GLU A 61 5.02 2.62 2.81
N TYR A 62 4.76 3.04 4.04
CA TYR A 62 4.93 2.16 5.18
C TYR A 62 3.85 1.08 5.17
N SER A 63 4.25 -0.16 5.35
CA SER A 63 3.37 -1.33 5.27
C SER A 63 2.28 -1.31 6.34
N GLU A 64 2.53 -0.68 7.49
CA GLU A 64 1.51 -0.48 8.54
C GLU A 64 0.38 0.46 8.11
N GLN A 65 0.61 1.35 7.13
CA GLN A 65 -0.37 2.27 6.57
C GLN A 65 -1.23 1.62 5.48
N LEU A 66 -1.03 0.33 5.21
CA LEU A 66 -1.73 -0.41 4.17
C LEU A 66 -2.56 -1.55 4.77
N LEU A 67 -3.62 -1.90 4.05
CA LEU A 67 -4.38 -3.13 4.24
C LEU A 67 -4.34 -3.92 2.93
N PRO A 68 -4.41 -5.27 2.98
CA PRO A 68 -4.66 -6.04 1.77
C PRO A 68 -5.97 -5.57 1.13
N ALA A 69 -5.95 -5.29 -0.17
CA ALA A 69 -7.16 -5.18 -0.94
C ALA A 69 -7.66 -6.61 -1.11
N GLU A 70 -8.61 -7.04 -0.27
CA GLU A 70 -9.24 -8.36 -0.42
C GLU A 70 -9.59 -8.55 -1.90
N THR A 71 -9.13 -9.68 -2.47
CA THR A 71 -9.65 -10.10 -3.76
C THR A 71 -11.14 -10.30 -3.52
N VAL A 72 -11.97 -9.43 -4.08
CA VAL A 72 -13.32 -9.85 -4.46
C VAL A 72 -13.11 -10.98 -5.46
N GLU A 73 -12.93 -12.20 -4.94
CA GLU A 73 -13.23 -13.40 -5.69
C GLU A 73 -14.68 -13.22 -6.12
N SER A 74 -14.85 -13.07 -7.41
CA SER A 74 -16.14 -12.99 -8.07
C SER A 74 -16.82 -14.32 -7.81
N ASP A 75 -17.72 -14.39 -6.83
CA ASP A 75 -18.75 -15.43 -6.73
C ASP A 75 -19.77 -15.21 -7.86
N LEU A 76 -19.32 -15.42 -9.11
CA LEU A 76 -20.18 -15.55 -10.29
C LEU A 76 -20.03 -16.97 -10.87
#